data_AF-A0A1I8FUM2-F1
#
_entry.id   AF-A0A1I8FUM2-F1
#
_cell.length_a   1.000
_cell.length_b   1.000
_cell.length_c   1.000
_cell.angle_alpha   90.00
_cell.angle_beta   90.00
_cell.angle_gamma   90.00
#
_symmetry.space_group_name_H-M   'P 1'
#
loop_
_entity.id
_entity.type
_entity.pdbx_description
1 polymer ?
#
loop_
_entity_poly.entity_id
_entity_poly.type
_entity_poly.pdbx_seq_one_letter_code
_entity_poly.pdbx_strand_id
1 'polypeptide(L)'
;MYRQVLLTGCRCVELDCWDGKGADEEPMVTHGFTMCSEVSFRAKMVKLIKDYLGDRILAQPLESHPLKPGTPLPSPELLKGKFLIKNKKRDFKKSAKQHGGAIAGEEKLIEPDSAVAEGSPVANK
;
A
#
# COMPACT_ATOMS: atom_id res chain seq x y z
N MET A 1 5.27 -3.36 21.01
CA MET A 1 5.57 -4.70 20.45
C MET A 1 6.37 -4.61 19.14
N TYR A 2 5.79 -4.42 17.94
CA TYR A 2 6.54 -4.52 16.66
C TYR A 2 7.82 -3.68 16.60
N ARG A 3 7.73 -2.40 17.00
CA ARG A 3 8.88 -1.50 17.08
C ARG A 3 10.01 -2.05 17.97
N GLN A 4 9.67 -2.58 19.14
CA GLN A 4 10.66 -3.11 20.10
C GLN A 4 11.33 -4.36 19.54
N VAL A 5 10.56 -5.29 18.98
CA VAL A 5 11.10 -6.53 18.39
C VAL A 5 12.04 -6.26 17.22
N LEU A 6 11.76 -5.24 16.40
CA LEU A 6 12.70 -4.80 15.37
C LEU A 6 13.97 -4.16 15.96
N LEU A 7 13.86 -3.39 17.04
CA LEU A 7 15.01 -2.80 17.73
C LEU A 7 15.90 -3.85 18.41
N THR A 8 15.35 -4.98 18.86
CA THR A 8 16.14 -6.10 19.42
C THR A 8 16.82 -6.96 18.36
N GLY A 9 16.78 -6.56 17.08
CA GLY A 9 17.47 -7.26 16.00
C GLY A 9 16.62 -8.30 15.25
N CYS A 10 15.34 -8.49 15.61
CA CYS A 10 14.49 -9.40 14.85
C CYS A 10 14.31 -8.90 13.42
N ARG A 11 14.41 -9.81 12.43
CA ARG A 11 14.32 -9.50 10.99
C ARG A 11 13.06 -10.05 10.32
N CYS A 12 12.21 -10.76 11.07
CA CYS A 12 10.94 -11.29 10.59
C CYS A 12 9.85 -11.04 11.63
N VAL A 13 8.69 -10.56 11.20
CA VAL A 13 7.52 -10.35 12.06
C VAL A 13 6.28 -10.87 11.34
N GLU A 14 5.33 -11.37 12.11
CA GLU A 14 4.06 -11.88 11.61
C GLU A 14 2.92 -10.89 11.88
N LEU A 15 2.02 -10.78 10.91
CA LEU A 15 0.84 -9.92 10.94
C LEU A 15 -0.39 -10.74 10.56
N ASP A 16 -1.14 -11.17 11.58
CA ASP A 16 -2.38 -11.92 11.41
C ASP A 16 -3.51 -10.96 11.04
N CYS A 17 -3.78 -10.83 9.74
CA CYS A 17 -4.81 -9.93 9.23
C CYS A 17 -6.15 -10.64 9.09
N TRP A 18 -7.18 -10.09 9.69
CA TRP A 18 -8.56 -10.56 9.67
C TRP A 18 -9.49 -9.50 9.11
N ASP A 19 -10.61 -9.94 8.55
CA ASP A 19 -11.68 -9.05 8.12
C ASP A 19 -12.30 -8.32 9.33
N GLY A 20 -12.71 -7.08 9.10
CA GLY A 20 -13.28 -6.25 10.15
C GLY A 20 -14.63 -6.73 10.63
N LYS A 21 -14.96 -6.37 11.88
CA LYS A 21 -16.30 -6.56 12.43
C LYS A 21 -17.14 -5.30 12.19
N GLY A 22 -18.36 -5.47 11.69
CA GLY A 22 -19.31 -4.37 11.49
C GLY A 22 -19.46 -3.91 10.03
N ALA A 23 -20.20 -2.83 9.81
CA ALA A 23 -20.64 -2.41 8.48
C ALA A 23 -19.50 -1.95 7.56
N ASP A 24 -18.40 -1.44 8.12
CA ASP A 24 -17.28 -0.90 7.35
C ASP A 24 -16.23 -1.98 6.98
N GLU A 25 -16.36 -3.20 7.51
CA GLU A 25 -15.49 -4.36 7.29
C GLU A 25 -13.98 -4.03 7.34
N GLU A 26 -13.58 -3.07 8.18
CA GLU A 26 -12.20 -2.57 8.20
C GLU A 26 -11.23 -3.65 8.69
N PRO A 27 -10.19 -4.02 7.92
CA PRO A 27 -9.27 -5.07 8.31
C PRO A 27 -8.60 -4.75 9.65
N MET A 28 -8.34 -5.82 10.40
CA MET A 28 -7.79 -5.76 11.75
C MET A 28 -6.68 -6.78 11.95
N VAL A 29 -5.78 -6.50 12.87
CA VAL A 29 -4.75 -7.44 13.32
C VAL A 29 -5.17 -8.00 14.68
N THR A 30 -5.34 -9.31 14.75
CA THR A 30 -5.63 -10.05 15.99
C THR A 30 -5.28 -11.53 15.81
N HIS A 31 -5.29 -12.27 16.91
CA HIS A 31 -5.29 -13.73 16.86
C HIS A 31 -6.74 -14.23 16.80
N GLY A 32 -7.12 -14.82 15.67
CA GLY A 32 -8.52 -15.20 15.42
C GLY A 32 -9.06 -16.24 16.38
N PHE A 33 -10.37 -16.20 16.62
CA PHE A 33 -11.09 -17.10 17.53
C PHE A 33 -10.55 -17.14 18.96
N THR A 34 -9.92 -16.04 19.41
CA THR A 34 -9.45 -15.90 20.79
C THR A 34 -9.95 -14.60 21.42
N MET A 35 -9.67 -14.43 22.72
CA MET A 35 -10.01 -13.23 23.49
C MET A 35 -8.95 -12.12 23.35
N CYS A 36 -8.07 -12.19 22.35
CA CYS A 36 -7.04 -11.18 22.11
C CYS A 36 -7.66 -9.86 21.60
N SER A 37 -7.09 -8.74 22.05
CA SER A 37 -7.48 -7.41 21.62
C SER A 37 -7.21 -7.17 20.13
N GLU A 38 -8.03 -6.33 19.52
CA GLU A 38 -7.98 -6.03 18.09
C GLU A 38 -7.19 -4.73 17.83
N VAL A 39 -6.44 -4.71 16.72
CA VAL A 39 -5.68 -3.54 16.28
C VAL A 39 -6.13 -3.15 14.88
N SER A 40 -6.67 -1.93 14.69
CA SER A 40 -7.03 -1.42 13.36
C SER A 40 -5.84 -1.48 12.39
N PHE A 41 -6.04 -2.11 11.24
CA PHE A 41 -5.02 -2.23 10.21
C PHE A 41 -4.79 -0.88 9.52
N ARG A 42 -5.84 -0.17 9.13
CA ARG A 42 -5.72 1.07 8.36
C ARG A 42 -5.14 2.21 9.19
N ALA A 43 -5.64 2.43 10.40
CA ALA A 43 -5.21 3.55 11.23
C ALA A 43 -3.80 3.37 11.80
N LYS A 44 -3.39 2.12 12.10
CA LYS A 44 -2.09 1.84 12.74
C LYS A 44 -1.09 1.18 11.80
N MET A 45 -1.43 0.06 11.17
CA MET A 45 -0.48 -0.71 10.36
C MET A 45 -0.11 0.00 9.06
N VAL A 46 -1.09 0.46 8.28
CA VAL A 46 -0.82 1.18 7.02
C VAL A 46 -0.03 2.45 7.27
N LYS A 47 -0.36 3.20 8.32
CA LYS A 47 0.40 4.38 8.72
C LYS A 47 1.85 4.04 9.05
N LEU A 48 2.10 3.03 9.87
CA LEU A 48 3.45 2.59 10.22
C LEU A 48 4.25 2.13 8.99
N ILE A 49 3.61 1.39 8.09
CA ILE A 49 4.22 0.93 6.84
C ILE A 49 4.60 2.13 5.96
N LYS A 50 3.71 3.12 5.80
CA LYS A 50 4.00 4.31 5.00
C LYS A 50 5.09 5.18 5.62
N ASP A 51 4.97 5.50 6.90
CA ASP A 51 5.85 6.45 7.58
C ASP A 51 7.27 5.89 7.78
N TYR A 52 7.41 4.59 8.03
CA TYR A 52 8.70 3.98 8.38
C TYR A 52 9.29 3.07 7.29
N LEU A 53 8.45 2.34 6.58
CA LEU A 53 8.92 1.40 5.56
C LEU A 53 8.97 2.07 4.19
N GLY A 54 7.97 2.85 3.80
CA GLY A 54 7.98 3.68 2.58
C GLY A 54 8.72 3.04 1.40
N ASP A 55 9.78 3.72 0.94
CA ASP A 55 10.61 3.30 -0.19
C ASP A 55 11.53 2.10 0.09
N ARG A 56 11.64 1.68 1.36
CA ARG A 56 12.41 0.50 1.79
C ARG A 56 11.68 -0.80 1.51
N ILE A 57 10.38 -0.76 1.18
CA ILE A 57 9.65 -1.95 0.76
C ILE A 57 10.12 -2.34 -0.64
N LEU A 58 10.60 -3.57 -0.80
CA LEU A 58 10.98 -4.08 -2.10
C LEU A 58 9.72 -4.45 -2.90
N ALA A 59 9.19 -3.48 -3.64
CA ALA A 59 7.98 -3.66 -4.45
C ALA A 59 8.24 -4.36 -5.80
N GLN A 60 9.45 -4.23 -6.34
CA GLN A 60 9.84 -4.83 -7.62
C GLN A 60 10.99 -5.83 -7.43
N PRO A 61 11.05 -6.90 -8.24
CA PRO A 61 12.19 -7.81 -8.25
C PRO A 61 13.51 -7.10 -8.53
N LEU A 62 14.61 -7.64 -8.02
CA LEU A 62 15.94 -7.16 -8.38
C LEU A 62 16.29 -7.64 -9.80
N GLU A 63 16.83 -6.75 -10.63
CA GLU A 63 17.26 -7.09 -12.00
C GLU A 63 18.31 -8.22 -12.01
N SER A 64 19.18 -8.23 -11.01
CA SER A 64 20.24 -9.25 -10.86
C SER A 64 19.72 -10.63 -10.46
N HIS A 65 18.51 -10.71 -9.88
CA HIS A 65 17.91 -11.96 -9.40
C HIS A 65 16.44 -12.02 -9.86
N PRO A 66 16.20 -12.26 -11.16
CA PRO A 66 14.85 -12.33 -11.69
C PRO A 66 14.08 -13.50 -11.06
N LEU A 67 12.77 -13.34 -10.84
CA LEU A 67 11.91 -14.37 -10.22
C LEU A 67 11.63 -15.54 -11.18
N LYS A 68 12.65 -16.33 -11.53
CA LYS A 68 12.54 -17.51 -12.37
C LYS A 68 12.89 -18.77 -11.57
N PRO A 69 12.32 -19.94 -11.91
CA PRO A 69 12.76 -21.18 -11.29
C PRO A 69 14.27 -21.39 -11.49
N GLY A 70 14.98 -21.79 -10.43
CA GLY A 70 16.42 -22.07 -10.48
C GLY A 70 17.33 -20.86 -10.24
N THR A 71 16.82 -19.62 -10.21
CA THR A 71 17.63 -18.48 -9.77
C THR A 71 17.78 -18.49 -8.24
N PRO A 72 19.00 -18.35 -7.68
CA PRO A 72 19.19 -18.30 -6.24
C PRO A 72 18.54 -17.06 -5.64
N LEU A 73 18.23 -17.12 -4.34
CA LEU A 73 17.80 -15.94 -3.61
C LEU A 73 18.98 -14.95 -3.45
N PRO A 74 18.71 -13.63 -3.44
CA PRO A 74 19.75 -12.64 -3.25
C PRO A 74 20.37 -12.74 -1.84
N SER A 75 21.64 -12.36 -1.72
CA SER A 75 22.33 -12.33 -0.43
C SER A 75 21.72 -11.26 0.51
N PRO A 76 21.89 -11.40 1.83
CA PRO A 76 21.41 -10.40 2.79
C PRO A 76 21.95 -8.98 2.54
N GLU A 77 23.19 -8.84 2.06
CA GLU A 77 23.80 -7.54 1.77
C GLU A 77 23.11 -6.84 0.59
N LEU A 78 22.66 -7.58 -0.43
CA LEU A 78 21.89 -7.03 -1.56
C LEU A 78 20.48 -6.56 -1.16
N LEU A 79 19.95 -7.11 -0.07
CA LEU A 79 18.64 -6.74 0.49
C LEU A 79 18.77 -5.82 1.72
N LYS A 80 19.97 -5.30 1.99
CA LYS A 80 20.22 -4.49 3.18
C LYS A 80 19.32 -3.27 3.21
N GLY A 81 18.67 -3.09 4.36
CA GLY A 81 17.74 -1.99 4.58
C GLY A 81 16.38 -2.16 3.88
N LYS A 82 16.13 -3.28 3.19
CA LYS A 82 14.87 -3.54 2.50
C LYS A 82 13.92 -4.40 3.34
N PHE A 83 12.63 -4.17 3.19
CA PHE A 83 11.55 -4.97 3.75
C PHE A 83 10.90 -5.80 2.65
N LEU A 84 10.70 -7.09 2.93
CA LEU A 84 10.06 -8.03 2.02
C LEU A 84 8.70 -8.43 2.58
N ILE A 85 7.69 -8.48 1.73
CA ILE A 85 6.34 -8.92 2.10
C ILE A 85 6.18 -10.37 1.66
N LYS A 86 6.10 -11.28 2.63
CA LYS A 86 5.73 -12.67 2.37
C LYS A 86 4.20 -12.77 2.45
N ASN A 87 3.54 -12.83 1.30
CA ASN A 87 2.12 -13.15 1.22
C ASN A 87 1.85 -14.01 -0.03
N LYS A 88 0.71 -14.71 -0.06
CA LYS A 88 0.26 -15.40 -1.26
C LYS A 88 0.16 -14.40 -2.41
N LYS A 89 0.98 -14.60 -3.45
CA LYS A 89 0.88 -13.78 -4.66
C LYS A 89 -0.47 -14.06 -5.31
N ARG A 90 -1.27 -13.00 -5.47
CA ARG A 90 -2.46 -13.08 -6.32
C ARG A 90 -2.00 -12.89 -7.76
N ASP A 91 -2.26 -13.87 -8.61
CA ASP A 91 -2.12 -13.70 -10.05
C ASP A 91 -3.25 -12.79 -10.50
N PHE A 92 -2.96 -11.50 -10.66
CA PHE A 92 -3.89 -10.55 -11.27
C PHE A 92 -3.99 -10.85 -12.78
N LYS A 93 -4.53 -12.02 -13.15
CA LYS A 93 -5.11 -12.22 -14.48
C LYS A 93 -6.37 -11.36 -14.52
N LYS A 94 -6.34 -10.31 -15.36
CA LYS A 94 -7.41 -9.33 -15.62
C LYS A 94 -8.82 -9.87 -15.30
N SER A 95 -9.37 -9.49 -14.15
CA SER A 95 -10.82 -9.45 -13.95
C SER A 95 -11.33 -8.04 -14.26
N ALA A 96 -11.13 -7.60 -15.49
CA ALA A 96 -11.91 -6.51 -16.06
C ALA A 96 -13.22 -7.09 -16.61
N LYS A 97 -14.05 -7.70 -15.75
CA LYS A 97 -15.45 -8.04 -16.06
C LYS A 97 -16.21 -8.52 -14.81
N GLN A 98 -16.68 -7.58 -13.97
CA GLN A 98 -18.02 -7.63 -13.39
C GLN A 98 -18.32 -6.29 -12.72
N HIS A 99 -18.83 -5.35 -13.51
CA HIS A 99 -19.92 -4.43 -13.21
C HIS A 99 -20.24 -3.75 -14.54
N GLY A 100 -21.03 -4.44 -15.36
CA GLY A 100 -21.64 -3.85 -16.54
C GLY A 100 -22.81 -2.98 -16.09
N GLY A 101 -22.60 -1.67 -16.07
CA GLY A 101 -23.64 -0.66 -16.07
C GLY A 101 -23.30 0.32 -17.18
N ALA A 102 -24.08 0.30 -18.25
CA ALA A 102 -23.91 1.19 -19.39
C ALA A 102 -24.09 2.65 -18.96
N ILE A 103 -23.12 3.51 -19.29
CA ILE A 103 -23.43 4.91 -19.60
C ILE A 103 -22.78 5.23 -20.95
N ALA A 104 -23.63 5.55 -21.91
CA ALA A 104 -23.25 6.08 -23.21
C ALA A 104 -22.48 7.39 -23.02
N GLY A 105 -21.46 7.58 -23.85
CA GLY A 105 -20.55 8.70 -23.75
C GLY A 105 -21.14 10.04 -24.20
N GLU A 106 -20.50 11.10 -23.73
CA GLU A 106 -20.21 12.28 -24.53
C GLU A 106 -18.74 12.64 -24.27
N GLU A 107 -17.92 12.57 -25.32
CA GLU A 107 -16.61 13.21 -25.36
C GLU A 107 -16.83 14.72 -25.45
N LYS A 108 -16.15 15.49 -24.58
CA LYS A 108 -15.84 16.88 -24.94
C LYS A 108 -14.35 17.15 -24.80
N LEU A 109 -13.80 17.37 -25.98
CA LEU A 109 -12.45 17.73 -26.36
C LEU A 109 -11.97 18.98 -25.61
N ILE A 110 -10.70 18.92 -25.18
CA ILE A 110 -9.92 20.06 -24.69
C ILE A 110 -9.48 20.88 -25.90
N GLU A 111 -9.66 22.20 -25.87
CA GLU A 111 -8.84 23.13 -26.69
C GLU A 111 -8.38 24.36 -25.86
N PRO A 112 -7.25 24.98 -26.24
CA PRO A 112 -6.41 25.76 -25.35
C PRO A 112 -6.48 27.29 -25.55
N ASP A 113 -6.04 27.98 -24.48
CA ASP A 113 -5.34 29.27 -24.37
C ASP A 113 -6.04 30.59 -24.78
N SER A 114 -6.06 31.56 -23.86
CA SER A 114 -5.37 32.86 -24.00
C SER A 114 -5.80 33.90 -22.94
N ALA A 115 -4.81 34.73 -22.56
CA ALA A 115 -4.76 36.03 -21.83
C ALA A 115 -6.09 36.78 -21.50
N VAL A 116 -6.21 37.61 -20.45
CA VAL A 116 -5.56 38.93 -20.28
C VAL A 116 -5.71 39.43 -18.80
N ALA A 117 -4.87 40.40 -18.45
CA ALA A 117 -4.50 40.99 -17.17
C ALA A 117 -5.48 41.97 -16.46
N GLU A 118 -5.04 42.36 -15.25
CA GLU A 118 -5.33 43.58 -14.42
C GLU A 118 -6.74 43.72 -13.80
N GLY A 119 -6.97 44.24 -12.59
CA GLY A 119 -6.14 44.90 -11.58
C GLY A 119 -6.99 45.17 -10.30
N SER A 120 -6.31 45.55 -9.22
CA SER A 120 -6.85 45.83 -7.86
C SER A 120 -7.80 47.06 -7.83
N PRO A 121 -8.62 47.30 -6.78
CA PRO A 121 -8.08 47.96 -5.58
C PRO A 121 -8.72 47.60 -4.21
N VAL A 122 -7.94 47.97 -3.21
CA VAL A 122 -8.15 47.98 -1.75
C VAL A 122 -9.33 48.85 -1.31
N ALA A 123 -10.06 48.43 -0.26
CA ALA A 123 -10.95 49.30 0.51
C ALA A 123 -10.58 49.26 2.01
N ASN A 124 -10.01 50.37 2.48
CA ASN A 124 -9.93 50.76 3.88
C ASN A 124 -11.22 51.48 4.28
N LYS A 125 -11.78 51.13 5.44
CA LYS A 125 -12.46 52.06 6.35
C LYS A 125 -12.54 51.45 7.74
#